data_AF-X1G7W2-F1
#
_entry.id   AF-X1G7W2-F1
#
_cell.length_a   1.000
_cell.length_b   1.000
_cell.length_c   1.000
_cell.angle_alpha   90.00
_cell.angle_beta   90.00
_cell.angle_gamma   90.00
#
_symmetry.space_group_name_H-M   'P 1'
#
loop_
_entity.id
_entity.type
_entity.pdbx_description
1 polymer ?
#
loop_
_entity_poly.entity_id
_entity_poly.type
_entity_poly.pdbx_seq_one_letter_code
_entity_poly.pdbx_strand_id
1 'polypeptide(L)'
;SLGIEIVTADLRNGLPEGEFFGVIAQLPGASGRVTDWSKLVEQAHERGALVALGTDLLAMTLIAPPGEFGADVAFGSAQRFGVPMGFGGPHAGFLAVHSKHARQLPGRLVGVSVDADG
;
A
#
# COMPACT_ATOMS: atom_id res chain seq x y z
N SER A 1 -9.19 -6.72 20.67
CA SER A 1 -7.97 -6.15 20.07
C SER A 1 -6.98 -7.29 19.89
N LEU A 2 -6.24 -7.34 18.78
CA LEU A 2 -5.29 -8.43 18.47
C LEU A 2 -3.97 -8.36 19.27
N GLY A 3 -3.82 -7.38 20.17
CA GLY A 3 -2.59 -7.21 20.94
C GLY A 3 -1.41 -6.65 20.13
N ILE A 4 -1.67 -6.14 18.92
CA ILE A 4 -0.66 -5.51 18.06
C ILE A 4 -0.39 -4.10 18.58
N GLU A 5 0.86 -3.80 18.88
CA GLU A 5 1.33 -2.46 19.20
C GLU A 5 1.41 -1.60 17.93
N ILE A 6 0.92 -0.36 18.01
CA ILE A 6 1.02 0.62 16.94
C ILE A 6 1.97 1.72 17.39
N VAL A 7 3.13 1.81 16.73
CA VAL A 7 4.09 2.89 16.92
C VAL A 7 3.88 3.94 15.83
N THR A 8 3.58 5.17 16.23
CA THR A 8 3.44 6.29 15.29
C THR A 8 4.71 7.13 15.31
N ALA A 9 5.31 7.37 14.14
CA ALA A 9 6.53 8.16 14.01
C ALA A 9 6.56 8.93 12.68
N ASP A 10 7.44 9.93 12.60
CA ASP A 10 7.81 10.55 11.32
C ASP A 10 8.84 9.70 10.60
N LEU A 11 8.35 8.79 9.75
CA LEU A 11 9.17 7.82 9.02
C LEU A 11 10.12 8.45 8.00
N ARG A 12 10.00 9.76 7.72
CA ARG A 12 11.00 10.48 6.90
C ARG A 12 12.36 10.55 7.58
N ASN A 13 12.39 10.40 8.91
CA ASN A 13 13.61 10.33 9.70
C ASN A 13 14.14 8.89 9.86
N GLY A 14 13.53 7.91 9.19
CA GLY A 14 13.85 6.49 9.29
C GLY A 14 12.93 5.73 10.26
N LEU A 15 13.21 4.43 10.42
CA LEU A 15 12.48 3.56 11.34
C LEU A 15 12.90 3.82 12.80
N PRO A 16 11.94 3.86 13.74
CA PRO A 16 12.24 3.84 15.17
C PRO A 16 13.09 2.62 15.57
N GLU A 17 13.67 2.62 16.76
CA GLU A 17 14.33 1.43 17.31
C GLU A 17 13.31 0.33 17.65
N GLY A 18 13.76 -0.91 17.65
CA GLY A 18 12.95 -2.09 17.94
C GLY A 18 12.62 -2.95 16.73
N GLU A 19 11.90 -4.03 17.03
CA GLU A 19 11.48 -5.06 16.07
C GLU A 19 10.08 -4.73 15.53
N PHE A 20 9.92 -4.78 14.21
CA PHE A 20 8.65 -4.53 13.53
C PHE A 20 8.40 -5.65 12.54
N PHE A 21 7.15 -6.09 12.40
CA PHE A 21 6.77 -7.01 11.33
C PHE A 21 6.21 -6.28 10.10
N GLY A 22 5.85 -5.00 10.25
CA GLY A 22 5.22 -4.23 9.19
C GLY A 22 5.34 -2.72 9.39
N VAL A 23 5.41 -1.99 8.28
CA VAL A 23 5.50 -0.53 8.22
C VAL A 23 4.42 -0.01 7.29
N ILE A 24 3.70 1.04 7.70
CA ILE A 24 2.71 1.72 6.86
C ILE A 24 3.16 3.16 6.64
N ALA A 25 3.27 3.58 5.38
CA ALA A 25 3.50 4.97 5.01
C ALA A 25 2.57 5.40 3.87
N GLN A 26 2.56 6.68 3.52
CA GLN A 26 1.63 7.26 2.55
C GLN A 26 2.37 8.00 1.42
N LEU A 27 1.85 7.92 0.20
CA LEU A 27 2.39 8.54 -1.01
C LEU A 27 1.27 9.05 -1.94
N PRO A 28 1.07 10.36 -2.13
CA PRO A 28 1.59 11.45 -1.32
C PRO A 28 1.10 11.36 0.13
N GLY A 29 1.84 11.95 1.07
CA GLY A 29 1.40 12.06 2.45
C GLY A 29 0.16 12.95 2.60
N ALA A 30 -0.50 12.93 3.76
CA ALA A 30 -1.70 13.74 4.03
C ALA A 30 -1.50 15.27 3.85
N SER A 31 -0.25 15.73 3.91
CA SER A 31 0.14 17.13 3.61
C SER A 31 0.30 17.44 2.12
N GLY A 32 0.10 16.46 1.24
CA GLY A 32 0.40 16.53 -0.19
C GLY A 32 1.88 16.28 -0.54
N ARG A 33 2.76 16.07 0.45
CA ARG A 33 4.19 15.84 0.21
C ARG A 33 4.43 14.51 -0.50
N VAL A 34 5.22 14.56 -1.57
CA VAL A 34 5.80 13.38 -2.21
C VAL A 34 7.12 13.08 -1.54
N THR A 35 7.31 11.83 -1.11
CA THR A 35 8.51 11.36 -0.43
C THR A 35 9.02 10.13 -1.17
N ASP A 36 10.32 10.08 -1.43
CA ASP A 36 10.98 8.85 -1.88
C ASP A 36 11.12 7.90 -0.68
N TRP A 37 10.47 6.74 -0.77
CA TRP A 37 10.44 5.76 0.31
C TRP A 37 11.46 4.63 0.14
N SER A 38 12.31 4.65 -0.89
CA SER A 38 13.25 3.56 -1.19
C SER A 38 14.14 3.20 0.01
N LYS A 39 14.69 4.22 0.68
CA LYS A 39 15.54 4.02 1.88
C LYS A 39 14.76 3.44 3.07
N LEU A 40 13.50 3.85 3.25
CA LEU A 40 12.66 3.31 4.32
C LEU A 40 12.35 1.83 4.07
N VAL A 41 12.06 1.48 2.81
CA VAL A 41 11.78 0.11 2.40
C VAL A 41 12.99 -0.78 2.64
N GLU A 42 14.19 -0.35 2.22
CA GLU A 42 15.44 -1.05 2.48
C GLU A 42 15.65 -1.33 3.97
N GLN A 43 15.53 -0.30 4.83
CA GLN A 43 15.67 -0.44 6.28
C GLN A 43 14.63 -1.40 6.90
N ALA A 44 13.42 -1.42 6.37
CA ALA A 44 12.37 -2.32 6.85
C ALA A 44 12.68 -3.76 6.47
N HIS A 45 13.08 -4.00 5.22
CA HIS A 45 13.45 -5.32 4.71
C HIS A 45 14.68 -5.89 5.42
N GLU A 46 15.68 -5.07 5.77
CA GLU A 46 16.83 -5.47 6.60
C GLU A 46 16.40 -6.03 7.96
N ARG A 47 15.27 -5.56 8.50
CA ARG A 47 14.69 -6.04 9.76
C ARG A 47 13.62 -7.12 9.58
N GLY A 48 13.45 -7.62 8.35
CA GLY A 48 12.42 -8.61 8.02
C GLY A 48 10.98 -8.10 8.06
N ALA A 49 10.77 -6.78 8.12
CA ALA A 49 9.46 -6.15 8.11
C ALA A 49 8.95 -5.93 6.68
N LEU A 50 7.64 -6.09 6.45
CA LEU A 50 7.02 -5.74 5.15
C LEU A 50 6.57 -4.28 5.11
N VAL A 51 6.59 -3.66 3.93
CA VAL A 51 6.15 -2.27 3.76
C VAL A 51 4.88 -2.17 2.94
N ALA A 52 3.88 -1.50 3.52
CA ALA A 52 2.64 -1.14 2.84
C ALA A 52 2.56 0.37 2.61
N LEU A 53 2.44 0.77 1.34
CA LEU A 53 2.26 2.18 0.97
C LEU A 53 0.80 2.47 0.60
N GLY A 54 0.18 3.33 1.39
CA GLY A 54 -1.09 3.96 1.03
C GLY A 54 -0.86 4.97 -0.08
N THR A 55 -1.56 4.84 -1.21
CA THR A 55 -1.35 5.70 -2.38
C THR A 55 -2.65 6.20 -3.02
N ASP A 56 -2.52 7.29 -3.77
CA ASP A 56 -3.56 7.88 -4.60
C ASP A 56 -3.35 7.47 -6.07
N LEU A 57 -4.31 6.74 -6.65
CA LEU A 57 -4.18 6.22 -8.01
C LEU A 57 -4.01 7.32 -9.08
N LEU A 58 -4.58 8.51 -8.89
CA LEU A 58 -4.41 9.59 -9.86
C LEU A 58 -3.02 10.20 -9.77
N ALA A 59 -2.47 10.34 -8.57
CA ALA A 59 -1.09 10.78 -8.37
C ALA A 59 -0.09 9.81 -9.03
N MET A 60 -0.34 8.50 -8.97
CA MET A 60 0.51 7.46 -9.58
C MET A 60 0.60 7.53 -11.11
N THR A 61 -0.18 8.40 -11.75
CA THR A 61 -0.02 8.69 -13.19
C THR A 61 1.15 9.65 -13.49
N LEU A 62 1.70 10.30 -12.46
CA LEU A 62 2.73 11.34 -12.60
C LEU A 62 4.01 11.08 -11.79
N ILE A 63 3.95 10.27 -10.73
CA ILE A 63 5.09 10.01 -9.83
C ILE A 63 5.37 8.52 -9.72
N ALA A 64 6.60 8.18 -9.32
CA ALA A 64 7.04 6.80 -9.15
C ALA A 64 6.09 6.03 -8.21
N PRO A 65 5.57 4.86 -8.62
CA PRO A 65 4.64 4.06 -7.83
C PRO A 65 5.35 3.27 -6.71
N PRO A 66 4.61 2.81 -5.69
CA PRO A 66 5.14 2.02 -4.58
C PRO A 66 6.05 0.84 -4.98
N GLY A 67 5.72 0.16 -6.08
CA GLY A 67 6.49 -0.99 -6.56
C GLY A 67 7.92 -0.63 -6.99
N GLU A 68 8.16 0.59 -7.47
CA GLU A 68 9.50 1.05 -7.84
C GLU A 68 10.37 1.37 -6.61
N PHE A 69 9.75 1.71 -5.48
CA PHE A 69 10.45 1.85 -4.19
C PHE A 69 10.69 0.51 -3.50
N GLY A 70 10.18 -0.60 -4.05
CA GLY A 70 10.28 -1.94 -3.47
C GLY A 70 9.20 -2.27 -2.43
N ALA A 71 8.13 -1.47 -2.30
CA ALA A 71 7.06 -1.77 -1.35
C ALA A 71 6.40 -3.13 -1.62
N ASP A 72 6.01 -3.82 -0.55
CA ASP A 72 5.40 -5.15 -0.64
C ASP A 72 3.90 -5.09 -0.95
N VAL A 73 3.25 -4.01 -0.49
CA VAL A 73 1.82 -3.77 -0.62
C VAL A 73 1.57 -2.32 -1.04
N ALA A 74 0.66 -2.12 -1.99
CA ALA A 74 0.06 -0.82 -2.29
C ALA A 74 -1.44 -0.86 -2.03
N PHE A 75 -1.98 0.13 -1.35
CA PHE A 75 -3.42 0.20 -1.05
C PHE A 75 -3.94 1.63 -1.13
N GLY A 76 -5.26 1.79 -1.20
CA GLY A 76 -5.87 3.11 -1.22
C GLY A 76 -7.30 3.08 -1.72
N SER A 77 -7.80 4.23 -2.20
CA SER A 77 -9.16 4.38 -2.71
C SER A 77 -9.15 4.69 -4.21
N ALA A 78 -10.07 4.06 -4.95
CA ALA A 78 -10.35 4.39 -6.34
C ALA A 78 -11.43 5.49 -6.49
N GLN A 79 -11.87 6.12 -5.39
CA GLN A 79 -12.97 7.10 -5.37
C GLN A 79 -12.87 8.16 -6.47
N ARG A 80 -11.70 8.79 -6.61
CA ARG A 80 -11.52 9.91 -7.54
C ARG A 80 -11.50 9.50 -9.01
N PHE A 81 -11.62 8.22 -9.33
CA PHE A 81 -11.85 7.72 -10.69
C PHE A 81 -13.35 7.70 -11.00
N GLY A 82 -13.96 8.89 -10.96
CA GLY A 82 -15.35 9.09 -11.40
C GLY A 82 -16.44 8.70 -10.41
N VAL A 83 -16.12 8.38 -9.15
CA VAL A 83 -17.13 8.03 -8.14
C VAL A 83 -17.47 9.27 -7.28
N PRO A 84 -18.76 9.63 -7.10
CA PRO A 84 -19.15 10.75 -6.25
C PRO A 84 -18.62 10.62 -4.81
N MET A 85 -18.41 11.76 -4.14
CA MET A 85 -17.95 11.79 -2.74
C MET A 85 -18.86 10.99 -1.80
N GLY A 86 -20.17 10.94 -2.08
CA GLY A 86 -21.11 10.07 -1.38
C GLY A 86 -21.15 10.28 0.14
N PHE A 87 -20.74 11.45 0.63
CA PHE A 87 -20.54 11.73 2.06
C PHE A 87 -19.72 10.66 2.80
N GLY A 88 -18.77 10.04 2.09
CA GLY A 88 -17.89 8.99 2.62
C GLY A 88 -17.94 7.66 1.85
N GLY A 89 -18.95 7.41 1.01
CA GLY A 89 -18.98 6.19 0.20
C GLY A 89 -20.31 5.90 -0.50
N PRO A 90 -20.43 4.72 -1.13
CA PRO A 90 -19.43 3.65 -1.20
C PRO A 90 -18.34 3.93 -2.25
N HIS A 91 -17.08 3.64 -1.90
CA HIS A 91 -15.94 3.68 -2.82
C HIS A 91 -15.20 2.35 -2.81
N ALA A 92 -14.73 1.91 -3.97
CA ALA A 92 -13.88 0.73 -4.04
C ALA A 92 -12.49 1.07 -3.48
N GLY A 93 -12.10 0.38 -2.41
CA GLY A 93 -10.69 0.30 -2.02
C GLY A 93 -9.93 -0.62 -2.99
N PHE A 94 -8.66 -0.35 -3.20
CA PHE A 94 -7.76 -1.26 -3.92
C PHE A 94 -6.67 -1.77 -2.98
N LEU A 95 -6.16 -2.95 -3.32
CA LEU A 95 -5.03 -3.60 -2.68
C LEU A 95 -4.23 -4.36 -3.74
N ALA A 96 -2.94 -4.08 -3.83
CA ALA A 96 -2.02 -4.76 -4.72
C ALA A 96 -0.83 -5.27 -3.91
N VAL A 97 -0.38 -6.48 -4.22
CA VAL A 97 0.79 -7.12 -3.60
C VAL A 97 1.58 -7.86 -4.67
N HIS A 98 2.83 -8.20 -4.38
CA HIS A 98 3.60 -9.12 -5.22
C HIS A 98 2.93 -10.49 -5.33
N SER A 99 3.11 -11.17 -6.47
CA SER A 99 2.51 -12.49 -6.75
C SER A 99 2.80 -13.54 -5.67
N LYS A 100 3.98 -13.48 -5.02
CA LYS A 100 4.36 -14.33 -3.88
C LYS A 100 3.37 -14.25 -2.70
N HIS A 101 2.65 -13.14 -2.56
CA HIS A 101 1.64 -12.89 -1.53
C HIS A 101 0.20 -13.10 -2.00
N ALA A 102 -0.03 -13.55 -3.25
CA ALA A 102 -1.37 -13.63 -3.82
C ALA A 102 -2.31 -14.57 -3.03
N ARG A 103 -1.78 -15.62 -2.39
CA ARG A 103 -2.58 -16.53 -1.54
C ARG A 103 -2.99 -15.93 -0.19
N GLN A 104 -2.34 -14.83 0.21
CA GLN A 104 -2.62 -14.11 1.46
C GLN A 104 -3.50 -12.87 1.21
N LEU A 105 -3.80 -12.55 -0.06
CA LEU A 105 -4.67 -11.43 -0.39
C LEU A 105 -6.08 -11.65 0.17
N PRO A 106 -6.63 -10.68 0.94
CA PRO A 106 -8.02 -10.71 1.33
C PRO A 106 -8.94 -10.36 0.15
N GLY A 107 -10.20 -10.78 0.25
CA GLY A 107 -11.23 -10.45 -0.73
C GLY A 107 -11.30 -11.42 -1.91
N ARG A 108 -11.78 -10.93 -3.05
CA ARG A 108 -11.97 -11.73 -4.27
C ARG A 108 -10.99 -11.29 -5.35
N LEU A 109 -10.45 -12.26 -6.08
CA LEU A 109 -9.64 -12.04 -7.27
C LEU A 109 -10.35 -12.64 -8.46
N VAL A 110 -10.44 -11.88 -9.55
CA VAL A 110 -10.93 -12.40 -10.83
C VAL A 110 -9.75 -13.08 -11.54
N GLY A 111 -9.89 -14.36 -11.83
CA GLY A 111 -8.94 -15.13 -12.63
C GLY A 111 -9.48 -15.33 -14.04
N VAL A 112 -8.59 -15.34 -15.03
CA VAL A 112 -8.96 -15.73 -16.39
C VAL A 112 -9.15 -17.25 -16.43
N SER A 113 -10.25 -17.69 -17.02
CA SER A 113 -10.53 -19.08 -17.36
C SER A 113 -11.12 -19.15 -18.77
N VAL A 114 -11.00 -20.30 -19.41
CA VAL A 114 -11.58 -20.61 -20.71
C VAL A 114 -12.84 -21.43 -20.45
N ASP A 115 -13.95 -21.12 -21.11
CA ASP A 115 -15.17 -21.93 -20.98
C ASP A 115 -15.10 -23.18 -21.87
N ALA A 116 -16.18 -23.95 -21.95
CA ALA A 116 -16.17 -25.21 -22.71
C ALA A 116 -16.07 -25.01 -24.23
N ASP A 117 -16.41 -23.82 -24.73
CA ASP A 117 -16.44 -23.50 -26.15
C ASP A 117 -15.21 -22.68 -26.61
N GLY A 118 -14.40 -22.19 -25.67
CA GLY A 118 -13.13 -21.50 -25.93
C GLY A 118 -13.19 -20.01 -25.64
#